data_AF-A0A6M2E6E8-F1
#
_entry.id   AF-A0A6M2E6E8-F1
#
_cell.length_a   1.000
_cell.length_b   1.000
_cell.length_c   1.000
_cell.angle_alpha   90.00
_cell.angle_beta   90.00
_cell.angle_gamma   90.00
#
_symmetry.space_group_name_H-M   'P 1'
#
loop_
_entity.id
_entity.type
_entity.pdbx_description
1 polymer ?
#
loop_
_entity_poly.entity_id
_entity_poly.type
_entity_poly.pdbx_seq_one_letter_code
_entity_poly.pdbx_strand_id
1 'polypeptide(L)'
;MFCTSMMRVACVVFLLLLDVNGSVYEEKDFSCPYLGDLEPGIPSTTVTSMSAQLTWSKITRHSSDRKLKLAGYFLSGRSVPHSFQNNLSARLNSYQVQWLKPWTNYSVILRPFYTESGKPETAYKLGRAALAVFRTIAS
;
A
#
# COMPACT_ATOMS: atom_id res chain seq x y z
N MET A 1 -11.65 14.80 -39.36
CA MET A 1 -10.35 15.32 -38.87
C MET A 1 -10.65 16.15 -37.64
N PHE A 2 -10.54 15.59 -36.43
CA PHE A 2 -10.29 16.26 -35.15
C PHE A 2 -10.17 15.22 -34.03
N CYS A 3 -9.40 15.59 -33.01
CA CYS A 3 -9.38 15.08 -31.64
C CYS A 3 -8.34 14.00 -31.30
N THR A 4 -7.23 14.43 -30.68
CA THR A 4 -6.73 13.94 -29.37
C THR A 4 -5.38 14.62 -29.05
N SER A 5 -5.44 15.90 -28.67
CA SER A 5 -4.35 16.58 -27.98
C SER A 5 -4.95 17.18 -26.72
N MET A 6 -4.55 16.66 -25.54
CA MET A 6 -4.64 17.27 -24.20
C MET A 6 -4.67 16.27 -23.02
N MET A 7 -4.46 14.96 -23.22
CA MET A 7 -4.43 14.00 -22.07
C MET A 7 -3.04 13.69 -21.50
N ARG A 8 -1.95 14.22 -22.05
CA ARG A 8 -0.59 13.88 -21.57
C ARG A 8 -0.02 14.79 -20.49
N VAL A 9 -0.56 16.00 -20.30
CA VAL A 9 0.05 16.99 -19.40
C VAL A 9 -0.38 16.81 -17.95
N ALA A 10 -1.60 16.34 -17.67
CA ALA A 10 -2.09 16.18 -16.29
C ALA A 10 -1.41 15.03 -15.53
N CYS A 11 -0.93 13.99 -16.21
CA CYS A 11 -0.32 12.81 -15.57
C CYS A 11 1.12 13.07 -15.12
N VAL A 12 1.84 13.95 -15.81
CA VAL A 12 3.23 14.30 -15.46
C VAL A 12 3.30 15.30 -14.30
N VAL A 13 2.29 16.17 -14.16
CA VAL A 13 2.23 17.14 -13.05
C VAL A 13 1.99 16.46 -11.70
N PHE A 14 1.29 15.32 -11.66
CA PHE A 14 1.11 14.56 -10.42
C PHE A 14 2.35 13.75 -10.01
N LEU A 15 3.23 13.44 -10.97
CA LEU A 15 4.50 12.75 -10.71
C LEU A 15 5.62 13.71 -10.26
N LEU A 16 5.57 14.98 -10.68
CA LEU A 16 6.55 15.99 -10.23
C LEU A 16 6.22 16.60 -8.86
N LEU A 17 4.99 16.51 -8.38
CA LEU A 17 4.63 16.98 -7.03
C LEU A 17 5.08 16.05 -5.89
N LEU A 18 5.57 14.85 -6.20
CA LEU A 18 6.25 14.01 -5.21
C LEU A 18 7.77 14.23 -5.16
N ASP A 19 8.35 15.01 -6.09
CA ASP A 19 9.79 15.29 -6.13
C ASP A 19 10.18 16.75 -5.81
N VAL A 20 9.23 17.70 -5.76
CA VAL A 20 9.53 19.15 -5.56
C VAL A 20 9.09 19.72 -4.20
N ASN A 21 8.46 18.93 -3.33
CA ASN A 21 8.36 19.31 -1.92
C ASN A 21 9.42 18.55 -1.14
N GLY A 22 10.54 19.22 -0.90
CA GLY A 22 11.57 18.82 0.05
C GLY A 22 11.07 18.76 1.49
N SER A 23 10.01 18.00 1.76
CA SER A 23 9.91 17.36 3.06
C SER A 23 10.92 16.24 3.04
N VAL A 24 12.09 16.52 3.61
CA VAL A 24 12.90 15.51 4.30
C VAL A 24 11.91 14.58 4.98
N TYR A 25 11.65 13.39 4.41
CA TYR A 25 10.99 12.34 5.14
C TYR A 25 12.05 11.91 6.15
N GLU A 26 12.11 12.64 7.25
CA GLU A 26 12.85 12.22 8.42
C GLU A 26 12.21 10.88 8.77
N GLU A 27 12.91 9.81 8.41
CA GLU A 27 12.67 8.46 8.89
C GLU A 27 12.95 8.50 10.39
N LYS A 28 12.10 9.19 11.15
CA LYS A 28 11.98 8.98 12.57
C LYS A 28 11.34 7.61 12.67
N ASP A 29 12.17 6.62 12.95
CA ASP A 29 11.79 5.35 13.53
C ASP A 29 10.81 5.62 14.67
N PHE A 30 9.51 5.64 14.35
CA PHE A 30 8.46 5.62 15.35
C PHE A 30 8.32 4.17 15.80
N SER A 31 9.31 3.71 16.56
CA SER A 31 9.12 2.65 17.53
C SER A 31 8.11 3.14 18.56
N CYS A 32 6.80 2.96 18.29
CA CYS A 32 5.79 3.07 19.32
C CYS A 32 5.98 1.91 20.31
N PRO A 33 6.38 2.15 21.58
CA PRO A 33 6.77 1.07 22.50
C PRO A 33 5.60 0.30 23.13
N TYR A 34 4.35 0.49 22.69
CA TYR A 34 3.17 0.00 23.42
C TYR A 34 2.11 -0.68 22.54
N LEU A 35 2.53 -1.51 21.58
CA LEU A 35 1.61 -2.45 20.95
C LEU A 35 2.26 -3.83 20.89
N GLY A 36 2.08 -4.59 21.97
CA GLY A 36 2.44 -6.00 22.03
C GLY A 36 1.74 -6.79 20.92
N ASP A 37 2.54 -7.56 20.20
CA ASP A 37 2.21 -8.86 19.61
C ASP A 37 0.97 -8.98 18.70
N LEU A 38 0.74 -8.03 17.80
CA LEU A 38 0.11 -8.37 16.52
C LEU A 38 0.80 -7.58 15.39
N GLU A 39 1.79 -8.22 14.77
CA GLU A 39 2.12 -7.93 13.38
C GLU A 39 0.82 -8.03 12.56
N PRO A 40 0.48 -7.07 11.69
CA PRO A 40 -0.37 -7.36 10.55
C PRO A 40 0.42 -8.31 9.66
N GLY A 41 0.46 -9.59 10.02
CA GLY A 41 1.01 -10.62 9.16
C GLY A 41 0.23 -10.56 7.85
N ILE A 42 0.92 -10.74 6.74
CA ILE A 42 0.30 -11.15 5.48
C ILE A 42 0.35 -12.69 5.51
N PRO A 43 -0.63 -13.39 6.13
CA PRO A 43 -0.71 -14.84 6.07
C PRO A 43 -1.13 -15.25 4.66
N SER A 44 -0.27 -16.05 4.03
CA SER A 44 -0.49 -16.70 2.75
C SER A 44 -0.44 -15.78 1.52
N THR A 45 0.59 -16.02 0.71
CA THR A 45 0.67 -15.54 -0.66
C THR A 45 0.59 -16.71 -1.62
N THR A 46 -0.55 -16.89 -2.30
CA THR A 46 -0.62 -17.81 -3.44
C THR A 46 -0.04 -17.10 -4.65
N VAL A 47 1.08 -17.59 -5.17
CA VAL A 47 1.85 -16.90 -6.21
C VAL A 47 1.82 -17.71 -7.50
N THR A 48 1.59 -17.02 -8.63
CA THR A 48 1.70 -17.57 -9.98
C THR A 48 2.87 -16.89 -10.72
N SER A 49 3.03 -17.15 -12.02
CA SER A 49 4.03 -16.47 -12.84
C SER A 49 3.75 -14.97 -12.98
N MET A 50 2.48 -14.54 -12.95
CA MET A 50 2.07 -13.15 -13.24
C MET A 50 1.14 -12.53 -12.21
N SER A 51 0.81 -13.23 -11.13
CA SER A 51 -0.04 -12.69 -10.07
C SER A 51 0.35 -13.20 -8.68
N ALA A 52 -0.05 -12.48 -7.66
CA ALA A 52 0.05 -12.92 -6.27
C ALA A 52 -1.23 -12.55 -5.51
N GLN A 53 -1.82 -13.52 -4.83
CA GLN A 53 -2.92 -13.27 -3.90
C GLN A 53 -2.33 -12.85 -2.56
N LEU A 54 -2.67 -11.66 -2.09
CA LEU A 54 -2.30 -11.18 -0.75
C LEU A 54 -3.51 -11.33 0.16
N THR A 55 -3.30 -11.82 1.39
CA THR A 55 -4.33 -11.91 2.42
C THR A 55 -3.77 -11.40 3.74
N TRP A 56 -4.54 -10.62 4.49
CA TRP A 56 -4.13 -10.03 5.77
C TRP A 56 -5.25 -10.09 6.80
N SER A 57 -4.85 -10.19 8.07
CA SER A 57 -5.78 -10.11 9.19
C SER A 57 -6.29 -8.69 9.36
N LYS A 58 -7.59 -8.53 9.60
CA LYS A 58 -8.17 -7.22 9.90
C LYS A 58 -7.61 -6.73 11.24
N ILE A 59 -7.03 -5.54 11.24
CA ILE A 59 -6.51 -4.91 12.46
C ILE A 59 -7.72 -4.50 13.31
N THR A 60 -8.10 -5.33 14.28
CA THR A 60 -9.07 -4.98 15.32
C THR A 60 -8.33 -4.25 16.43
N ARG A 61 -8.13 -2.94 16.28
CA ARG A 61 -7.68 -2.14 17.42
C ARG A 61 -8.82 -1.98 18.42
N HIS A 62 -8.64 -2.58 19.59
CA HIS A 62 -9.28 -2.18 20.84
C HIS A 62 -8.48 -0.98 21.41
N SER A 63 -8.48 0.15 20.73
CA SER A 63 -7.89 1.39 21.26
C SER A 63 -9.00 2.23 21.86
N SER A 64 -8.83 2.62 23.13
CA SER A 64 -9.72 3.52 23.89
C SER A 64 -9.90 4.90 23.24
N ASP A 65 -9.12 5.20 22.20
CA ASP A 65 -9.18 6.46 21.45
C ASP A 65 -10.18 6.35 20.28
N ARG A 66 -11.46 6.65 20.58
CA ARG A 66 -12.62 6.50 19.67
C ARG A 66 -12.60 7.40 18.42
N LYS A 67 -11.55 8.19 18.19
CA LYS A 67 -11.56 9.25 17.15
C LYS A 67 -11.17 8.76 15.75
N LEU A 68 -10.32 7.74 15.63
CA LEU A 68 -9.78 7.33 14.34
C LEU A 68 -10.32 5.97 13.87
N LYS A 69 -10.84 5.95 12.66
CA LYS A 69 -11.43 4.79 11.99
C LYS A 69 -10.58 4.39 10.79
N LEU A 70 -10.44 3.08 10.55
CA LEU A 70 -9.72 2.57 9.39
C LEU A 70 -10.40 3.04 8.10
N ALA A 71 -9.68 3.78 7.27
CA ALA A 71 -10.19 4.34 6.02
C ALA A 71 -9.76 3.54 4.79
N GLY A 72 -8.62 2.85 4.87
CA GLY A 72 -8.14 1.96 3.82
C GLY A 72 -6.72 1.51 4.03
N TYR A 73 -6.12 1.02 2.96
CA TYR A 73 -4.73 0.61 2.92
C TYR A 73 -4.02 1.16 1.68
N PHE A 74 -2.79 1.61 1.87
CA PHE A 74 -1.83 1.85 0.81
C PHE A 74 -1.08 0.56 0.54
N LEU A 75 -1.21 0.03 -0.68
CA LEU A 75 -0.43 -1.10 -1.16
C LEU A 75 0.64 -0.58 -2.11
N SER A 76 1.89 -0.93 -1.88
CA SER A 76 2.97 -0.66 -2.82
C SER A 76 3.82 -1.92 -3.00
N GLY A 77 4.32 -2.13 -4.21
CA GLY A 77 5.22 -3.24 -4.48
C GLY A 77 6.36 -2.80 -5.40
N ARG A 78 7.54 -3.35 -5.15
CA ARG A 78 8.75 -3.06 -5.93
C ARG A 78 9.54 -4.32 -6.19
N SER A 79 10.10 -4.37 -7.38
CA SER A 79 11.14 -5.27 -7.86
C SER A 79 12.10 -4.44 -8.72
N VAL A 80 13.24 -5.00 -9.13
CA VAL A 80 14.19 -4.31 -10.00
C VAL A 80 13.53 -3.81 -11.31
N PRO A 81 12.77 -4.63 -12.06
CA PRO A 81 12.19 -4.18 -13.34
C PRO A 81 10.75 -3.63 -13.24
N HIS A 82 10.10 -3.70 -12.08
CA HIS A 82 8.66 -3.44 -11.98
C HIS A 82 8.25 -2.92 -10.60
N SER A 83 7.40 -1.90 -10.58
CA SER A 83 6.78 -1.36 -9.37
C SER A 83 5.31 -1.06 -9.59
N PHE A 84 4.51 -1.15 -8.53
CA PHE A 84 3.08 -0.84 -8.55
C PHE A 84 2.63 -0.21 -7.24
N GLN A 85 1.53 0.53 -7.27
CA GLN A 85 0.89 1.13 -6.09
C GLN A 85 -0.63 1.14 -6.27
N ASN A 86 -1.38 0.86 -5.21
CA ASN A 86 -2.83 0.84 -5.19
C ASN A 86 -3.41 1.31 -3.85
N ASN A 87 -4.59 1.92 -3.90
CA ASN A 87 -5.38 2.26 -2.73
C ASN A 87 -6.51 1.24 -2.54
N LEU A 88 -6.51 0.56 -1.40
CA LEU A 88 -7.44 -0.50 -1.09
C LEU A 88 -8.47 -0.03 -0.07
N SER A 89 -9.71 -0.50 -0.22
CA SER A 89 -10.79 -0.22 0.72
C SER A 89 -10.54 -0.86 2.09
N ALA A 90 -10.95 -0.18 3.17
CA ALA A 90 -10.91 -0.69 4.54
C ALA A 90 -11.68 -2.01 4.74
N ARG A 91 -12.60 -2.35 3.83
CA ARG A 91 -13.39 -3.59 3.87
C ARG A 91 -12.63 -4.81 3.38
N LEU A 92 -11.53 -4.62 2.65
CA LEU A 92 -10.74 -5.71 2.10
C LEU A 92 -9.85 -6.33 3.16
N ASN A 93 -9.75 -7.66 3.10
CA ASN A 93 -8.79 -8.50 3.81
C ASN A 93 -7.91 -9.30 2.84
N SER A 94 -8.12 -9.14 1.54
CA SER A 94 -7.38 -9.81 0.49
C SER A 94 -7.39 -9.00 -0.80
N TYR A 95 -6.35 -9.18 -1.61
CA TYR A 95 -6.18 -8.50 -2.89
C TYR A 95 -5.28 -9.30 -3.84
N GLN A 96 -5.71 -9.46 -5.08
CA GLN A 96 -4.91 -10.10 -6.12
C GLN A 96 -4.10 -9.04 -6.89
N VAL A 97 -2.79 -9.08 -6.75
CA VAL A 97 -1.88 -8.29 -7.58
C VAL A 97 -1.73 -9.01 -8.92
N GLN A 98 -1.94 -8.28 -10.02
CA GLN A 98 -1.82 -8.80 -11.38
C GLN A 98 -0.65 -8.13 -12.12
N TRP A 99 -0.34 -8.63 -13.33
CA TRP A 99 0.69 -8.08 -14.22
C TRP A 99 2.10 -8.08 -13.64
N LEU A 100 2.39 -9.04 -12.76
CA LEU A 100 3.74 -9.25 -12.25
C LEU A 100 4.63 -9.85 -13.34
N LYS A 101 5.93 -9.57 -13.23
CA LYS A 101 6.94 -10.19 -14.10
C LYS A 101 7.23 -11.60 -13.59
N PRO A 102 7.34 -12.61 -14.47
CA PRO A 102 7.78 -13.95 -14.08
C PRO A 102 9.17 -13.95 -13.44
N TRP A 103 9.45 -14.96 -12.62
CA TRP A 103 10.75 -15.21 -11.98
C TRP A 103 11.36 -14.02 -11.21
N THR A 104 10.53 -13.11 -10.73
CA THR A 104 10.95 -11.82 -10.17
C THR A 104 10.65 -11.74 -8.68
N ASN A 105 11.62 -11.27 -7.90
CA ASN A 105 11.46 -11.02 -6.47
C ASN A 105 10.74 -9.68 -6.26
N TYR A 106 9.66 -9.72 -5.50
CA TYR A 106 8.88 -8.56 -5.09
C TYR A 106 8.98 -8.35 -3.59
N SER A 107 9.12 -7.09 -3.19
CA SER A 107 8.86 -6.60 -1.84
C SER A 107 7.59 -5.75 -1.89
N VAL A 108 6.59 -6.16 -1.12
CA VAL A 108 5.26 -5.55 -1.11
C VAL A 108 4.94 -5.05 0.28
N ILE A 109 4.60 -3.77 0.39
CA ILE A 109 4.25 -3.10 1.62
C ILE A 109 2.74 -2.82 1.61
N LEU A 110 2.05 -3.26 2.65
CA LEU A 110 0.66 -2.90 2.93
C LEU A 110 0.63 -2.02 4.18
N ARG A 111 0.17 -0.77 4.04
CA ARG A 111 0.12 0.19 5.16
C ARG A 111 -1.32 0.68 5.37
N PRO A 112 -1.94 0.39 6.52
CA PRO A 112 -3.26 0.93 6.85
C PRO A 112 -3.18 2.44 7.08
N PHE A 113 -4.25 3.15 6.76
CA PHE A 113 -4.42 4.55 7.13
C PHE A 113 -5.79 4.80 7.75
N TYR A 114 -5.84 5.78 8.65
CA TYR A 114 -6.97 6.06 9.51
C TYR A 114 -7.38 7.52 9.40
N THR A 115 -8.68 7.78 9.41
CA THR A 115 -9.29 9.11 9.38
C THR A 115 -10.41 9.20 10.41
N GLU A 116 -10.94 10.38 10.67
CA GLU A 116 -12.03 10.52 11.65
C GLU A 116 -13.35 9.93 11.14
N SER A 117 -13.62 10.08 9.84
CA SER A 117 -14.83 9.52 9.21
C SER A 117 -14.73 8.03 8.87
N GLY A 118 -13.51 7.48 8.77
CA GLY A 118 -13.28 6.14 8.22
C GLY A 118 -13.42 6.08 6.70
N LYS A 119 -13.36 7.24 6.03
CA LYS A 119 -13.29 7.37 4.57
C LYS A 119 -11.98 8.05 4.18
N PRO A 120 -11.50 7.87 2.93
CA PRO A 120 -10.31 8.57 2.45
C PRO A 120 -10.47 10.09 2.54
N GLU A 121 -9.51 10.74 3.19
CA GLU A 121 -9.44 12.18 3.41
C GLU A 121 -8.00 12.66 3.20
N THR A 122 -7.80 13.96 2.99
CA THR A 122 -6.45 14.56 2.86
C THR A 122 -5.66 14.47 4.16
N ALA A 123 -6.33 14.60 5.30
CA ALA A 123 -5.75 14.41 6.62
C ALA A 123 -5.95 12.96 7.09
N TYR A 124 -4.86 12.25 7.30
CA TYR A 124 -4.90 10.86 7.76
C TYR A 124 -3.71 10.55 8.69
N LYS A 125 -3.87 9.51 9.51
CA LYS A 125 -2.76 8.90 10.26
C LYS A 125 -2.41 7.55 9.66
N LEU A 126 -1.12 7.25 9.54
CA LEU A 126 -0.65 5.95 9.09
C LEU A 126 -0.55 4.98 10.28
N GLY A 127 -0.85 3.70 10.02
CA GLY A 127 -0.55 2.62 10.97
C GLY A 127 0.77 1.93 10.64
N ARG A 128 1.05 0.87 11.41
CA ARG A 128 2.20 -0.01 11.19
C ARG A 128 2.08 -0.69 9.83
N ALA A 129 3.16 -0.68 9.06
CA ALA A 129 3.23 -1.36 7.77
C ALA A 129 3.41 -2.87 7.95
N ALA A 130 2.86 -3.64 7.00
CA ALA A 130 3.14 -5.05 6.81
C ALA A 130 4.02 -5.23 5.57
N LEU A 131 4.98 -6.15 5.62
CA LEU A 131 5.85 -6.49 4.49
C LEU A 131 5.58 -7.94 4.05
N ALA A 132 5.39 -8.14 2.74
CA ALA A 132 5.41 -9.45 2.10
C ALA A 132 6.54 -9.48 1.07
N VAL A 133 7.37 -10.51 1.14
CA VAL A 133 8.41 -10.77 0.15
C VAL A 133 8.09 -12.11 -0.52
N PHE A 134 8.01 -12.11 -1.85
CA PHE A 134 7.77 -13.33 -2.61
C PHE A 134 8.45 -13.26 -3.97
N ARG A 135 8.62 -14.44 -4.58
CA ARG A 135 9.09 -14.57 -5.95
C ARG A 135 7.99 -15.15 -6.82
N THR A 136 7.74 -14.55 -7.98
CA THR A 136 6.86 -15.14 -8.98
C THR A 136 7.46 -16.40 -9.58
N ILE A 137 6.59 -17.32 -9.99
CA ILE A 137 7.02 -18.56 -10.64
C ILE A 137 7.64 -18.22 -12.01
N ALA A 138 8.54 -19.07 -12.50
CA ALA A 138 8.95 -19.03 -13.89
C ALA A 138 7.74 -19.24 -14.83
N SER A 139 7.88 -18.81 -16.09
CA SER A 139 6.89 -19.09 -17.13
C SER A 139 7.16 -20.40 -17.82
#